data_AF-A0A967SIP1-F1
#
_entry.id   AF-A0A967SIP1-F1
#
_cell.length_a   1.000
_cell.length_b   1.000
_cell.length_c   1.000
_cell.angle_alpha   90.00
_cell.angle_beta   90.00
_cell.angle_gamma   90.00
#
_symmetry.space_group_name_H-M   'P 1'
#
loop_
_entity.id
_entity.type
_entity.pdbx_description
1 polymer ?
#
loop_
_entity_poly.entity_id
_entity_poly.type
_entity_poly.pdbx_seq_one_letter_code
_entity_poly.pdbx_strand_id
1 'polypeptide(L)'
;MTGERKWPHLEADGVEWEVRVVPGSDGMEASQEPGQEVIEFVCLDGSRRVRQVAVPAGAIREMDEVALRTAYRKARPIGGDHYGRPGKRPVDAP
;
A
#
# COMPACT_ATOMS: atom_id res chain seq x y z
N MET A 1 13.94 24.39 -0.53
CA MET A 1 12.63 24.61 0.11
C MET A 1 11.96 23.26 0.25
N THR A 2 12.23 22.57 1.35
CA THR A 2 11.63 21.26 1.65
C THR A 2 10.25 21.56 2.22
N GLY A 3 9.28 21.82 1.33
CA GLY A 3 7.89 21.95 1.76
C GLY A 3 7.51 20.64 2.42
N GLU A 4 7.12 20.70 3.70
CA GLU A 4 6.50 19.60 4.41
C GLU A 4 5.40 19.06 3.51
N ARG A 5 5.63 17.88 2.91
CA ARG A 5 4.66 17.28 2.02
C ARG A 5 3.54 16.78 2.92
N LYS A 6 2.55 17.64 3.15
CA LYS A 6 1.37 17.33 3.96
C LYS A 6 0.59 16.26 3.22
N TRP A 7 0.83 15.03 3.64
CA TRP A 7 0.17 13.86 3.10
C TRP A 7 -1.33 13.89 3.46
N PRO A 8 -2.22 13.45 2.56
CA PRO A 8 -3.64 13.38 2.89
C PRO A 8 -3.88 12.35 4.01
N HIS A 9 -4.87 12.63 4.85
CA HIS A 9 -5.36 11.71 5.87
C HIS A 9 -6.73 11.17 5.46
N LEU A 10 -7.04 9.94 5.90
CA LEU A 10 -8.30 9.27 5.65
C LEU A 10 -8.80 8.61 6.94
N GLU A 11 -10.05 8.87 7.33
CA GLU A 11 -10.72 8.09 8.36
C GLU A 11 -11.41 6.87 7.74
N ALA A 12 -10.99 5.66 8.13
CA ALA A 12 -11.57 4.40 7.66
C ALA A 12 -11.46 3.31 8.73
N ASP A 13 -12.47 2.45 8.81
CA ASP A 13 -12.56 1.38 9.83
C ASP A 13 -12.46 1.91 11.28
N GLY A 14 -12.88 3.15 11.52
CA GLY A 14 -12.85 3.82 12.82
C GLY A 14 -11.46 4.25 13.28
N VAL A 15 -10.47 4.29 12.38
CA VAL A 15 -9.11 4.76 12.65
C VAL A 15 -8.64 5.74 11.59
N GLU A 16 -7.65 6.58 11.93
CA GLU A 16 -7.03 7.52 11.00
C GLU A 16 -5.85 6.87 10.27
N TRP A 17 -5.78 7.13 8.96
CA TRP A 17 -4.76 6.63 8.07
C TRP A 17 -4.02 7.80 7.42
N GLU A 18 -2.70 7.77 7.45
CA GLU A 18 -1.85 8.63 6.62
C GLU A 18 -1.67 7.97 5.25
N VAL A 19 -1.85 8.76 4.19
CA VAL A 19 -1.77 8.30 2.80
C VAL A 19 -0.49 8.82 2.17
N ARG A 20 0.46 7.93 1.89
CA ARG A 20 1.76 8.29 1.31
C ARG A 20 1.96 7.64 -0.06
N VAL A 21 2.66 8.35 -0.95
CA VAL A 21 3.15 7.75 -2.20
C VAL A 21 4.50 7.14 -1.93
N VAL A 22 4.67 5.88 -2.32
CA VAL A 22 5.97 5.22 -2.27
C VAL A 22 6.45 4.84 -3.67
N PRO A 23 7.74 5.12 -3.97
CA PRO A 23 8.33 4.62 -5.19
C PRO A 23 8.39 3.09 -5.09
N GLY A 24 7.73 2.40 -6.04
CA GLY A 24 7.70 0.94 -6.21
C GLY A 24 8.07 0.12 -4.98
N SER A 25 7.09 -0.19 -4.13
CA SER A 25 7.33 -0.94 -2.91
C SER A 25 7.89 -2.34 -3.18
N ASP A 26 9.01 -2.63 -2.53
CA ASP A 26 9.61 -3.96 -2.35
C ASP A 26 8.57 -4.90 -1.71
N GLY A 27 7.79 -5.61 -2.54
CA GLY A 27 6.67 -6.43 -2.09
C GLY A 27 5.51 -6.52 -3.08
N MET A 28 5.39 -5.57 -4.02
CA MET A 28 4.55 -5.71 -5.21
C MET A 28 5.44 -6.15 -6.38
N GLU A 29 6.03 -7.34 -6.27
CA GLU A 29 6.90 -7.86 -7.32
C GLU A 29 6.11 -8.07 -8.63
N ALA A 30 6.65 -7.46 -9.70
CA ALA A 30 6.56 -7.88 -11.11
C ALA A 30 5.36 -7.45 -11.98
N SER A 31 4.48 -6.51 -11.59
CA SER A 31 3.40 -6.06 -12.50
C SER A 31 3.06 -4.57 -12.46
N GLN A 32 3.93 -3.72 -11.91
CA GLN A 32 3.69 -2.29 -11.97
C GLN A 32 3.79 -1.82 -13.43
N GLU A 33 2.65 -1.46 -14.01
CA GLU A 33 2.64 -0.95 -15.38
C GLU A 33 3.37 0.39 -15.43
N PRO A 34 4.11 0.68 -16.51
CA PRO A 34 4.73 1.98 -16.67
C PRO A 34 3.65 3.07 -16.60
N GLY A 35 3.80 4.02 -15.67
CA GLY A 35 2.80 5.05 -15.40
C GLY A 35 1.87 4.76 -14.21
N GLN A 36 2.18 3.76 -13.37
CA GLN A 36 1.51 3.56 -12.08
C GLN A 36 2.41 3.95 -10.91
N GLU A 37 1.81 4.42 -9.82
CA GLU A 37 2.45 4.64 -8.51
C GLU A 37 1.75 3.81 -7.42
N VAL A 38 2.45 3.52 -6.33
CA VAL A 38 1.86 2.82 -5.19
C VAL A 38 1.52 3.83 -4.11
N ILE A 39 0.27 3.79 -3.65
CA ILE A 39 -0.18 4.48 -2.46
C ILE A 39 -0.18 3.51 -1.28
N GLU A 40 0.40 3.95 -0.17
CA GLU A 40 0.37 3.29 1.12
C GLU A 40 -0.56 4.01 2.10
N PHE A 41 -1.39 3.22 2.77
CA PHE A 41 -2.19 3.65 3.90
C PHE A 41 -1.52 3.15 5.18
N VAL A 42 -1.01 4.08 5.98
CA VAL A 42 -0.37 3.81 7.26
C VAL A 42 -1.33 4.19 8.38
N CYS A 43 -1.71 3.23 9.21
CA CYS A 43 -2.57 3.49 10.35
C CYS A 43 -1.78 4.29 11.39
N LEU A 44 -2.27 5.49 11.74
CA LEU A 44 -1.55 6.41 12.61
C LEU A 44 -1.45 5.93 14.06
N ASP A 45 -2.44 5.19 14.54
CA ASP A 45 -2.40 4.57 15.88
C ASP A 45 -1.62 3.24 15.89
N GLY A 46 -1.29 2.70 14.70
CA GLY A 46 -0.58 1.43 14.58
C GLY A 46 -1.40 0.18 14.87
N SER A 47 -2.72 0.29 15.11
CA SER A 47 -3.57 -0.88 15.38
C SER A 47 -3.80 -1.78 14.16
N ARG A 48 -3.55 -1.27 12.95
CA ARG A 48 -3.79 -1.97 11.69
C ARG A 48 -2.51 -2.10 10.87
N ARG A 49 -2.43 -3.19 10.10
CA ARG A 49 -1.35 -3.38 9.12
C ARG A 49 -1.45 -2.34 8.01
N VAL A 50 -0.29 -1.87 7.55
CA VAL A 50 -0.16 -1.00 6.38
C VAL A 50 -0.84 -1.66 5.18
N ARG A 51 -1.52 -0.86 4.35
CA ARG A 51 -2.17 -1.34 3.13
C ARG A 51 -1.62 -0.63 1.90
N GLN A 52 -1.57 -1.34 0.78
CA GLN A 52 -1.05 -0.82 -0.50
C GLN A 52 -2.05 -0.99 -1.65
N VAL A 53 -2.05 -0.03 -2.57
CA VAL A 53 -2.79 -0.09 -3.83
C VAL A 53 -2.01 0.62 -4.94
N ALA A 54 -1.99 0.01 -6.14
CA ALA A 54 -1.48 0.65 -7.33
C ALA A 54 -2.53 1.59 -7.94
N VAL A 55 -2.11 2.80 -8.30
CA VAL A 55 -2.95 3.83 -8.93
C VAL A 55 -2.20 4.45 -10.12
N PRO A 56 -2.88 5.17 -11.02
CA PRO A 56 -2.18 5.95 -12.05
C PRO A 56 -1.23 6.98 -11.44
N ALA A 57 -0.09 7.20 -12.08
CA ALA A 57 0.87 8.20 -11.66
C ALA A 57 0.21 9.59 -11.61
N GLY A 58 0.44 10.31 -10.52
CA GLY A 58 -0.16 11.61 -10.22
C GLY A 58 -1.57 11.54 -9.62
N ALA A 59 -2.24 10.39 -9.61
CA ALA A 59 -3.65 10.29 -9.21
C ALA A 59 -3.89 10.81 -7.79
N ILE A 60 -2.98 10.56 -6.84
CA ILE A 60 -3.14 11.02 -5.46
C ILE A 60 -3.34 12.54 -5.34
N ARG A 61 -2.79 13.32 -6.29
CA ARG A 61 -2.85 14.79 -6.27
C ARG A 61 -4.23 15.31 -6.62
N GLU A 62 -5.04 14.48 -7.28
CA GLU A 62 -6.40 14.77 -7.72
C GLU A 62 -7.45 13.97 -6.94
N MET A 63 -7.04 13.03 -6.09
CA MET A 63 -7.96 12.23 -5.28
C MET A 63 -8.62 13.07 -4.19
N ASP A 64 -9.94 13.15 -4.24
CA ASP A 64 -10.77 13.58 -3.13
C ASP A 64 -10.92 12.46 -2.07
N GLU A 65 -11.62 12.76 -0.98
CA GLU A 65 -11.87 11.80 0.11
C GLU A 65 -12.59 10.53 -0.38
N VAL A 66 -13.51 10.66 -1.34
CA VAL A 66 -14.29 9.53 -1.90
C VAL A 66 -13.37 8.61 -2.70
N ALA A 67 -12.48 9.19 -3.50
CA ALA A 67 -11.46 8.48 -4.26
C ALA A 67 -10.46 7.78 -3.33
N LEU A 68 -9.99 8.46 -2.28
CA LEU A 68 -9.12 7.89 -1.25
C LEU A 68 -9.77 6.70 -0.55
N ARG A 69 -11.04 6.82 -0.17
CA ARG A 69 -11.80 5.73 0.46
C ARG A 69 -12.00 4.54 -0.48
N THR A 70 -12.20 4.82 -1.77
CA THR A 70 -12.30 3.79 -2.81
C THR A 70 -10.96 3.08 -3.01
N ALA A 71 -9.86 3.83 -3.03
CA ALA A 71 -8.50 3.29 -3.09
C ALA A 71 -8.18 2.43 -1.85
N TYR A 72 -8.54 2.90 -0.64
CA TYR A 72 -8.39 2.15 0.61
C TYR A 72 -9.13 0.81 0.59
N ARG A 73 -10.36 0.77 0.06
CA ARG A 73 -11.14 -0.47 -0.10
C ARG A 73 -10.49 -1.47 -1.05
N LYS A 74 -9.75 -0.99 -2.06
CA LYS A 74 -8.96 -1.82 -2.99
C LYS A 74 -7.61 -2.21 -2.41
N ALA A 75 -7.11 -1.45 -1.43
CA ALA A 75 -5.80 -1.64 -0.85
C ALA A 75 -5.71 -2.94 -0.04
N ARG A 76 -4.62 -3.68 -0.26
CA ARG A 76 -4.34 -4.97 0.40
C ARG A 76 -3.34 -4.77 1.54
N PRO A 77 -3.53 -5.43 2.70
CA PRO A 77 -2.54 -5.42 3.76
C PRO A 77 -1.19 -5.93 3.27
N ILE A 78 -0.11 -5.21 3.58
CA ILE A 78 1.25 -5.68 3.36
C ILE A 78 1.52 -6.81 4.37
N GLY A 79 2.03 -7.94 3.89
CA GLY A 79 2.53 -9.02 4.75
C GLY A 79 1.49 -10.02 5.29
N GLY A 80 0.30 -10.10 4.70
CA GLY A 80 -0.51 -11.33 4.76
C GLY A 80 -0.13 -12.23 3.58
N ASP A 81 -0.05 -13.54 3.78
CA ASP A 81 0.01 -14.58 2.72
C ASP A 81 1.36 -14.95 2.07
N HIS A 82 2.49 -14.25 2.27
CA HIS A 82 3.78 -14.67 1.68
C HIS A 82 4.78 -15.34 2.66
N TYR A 83 4.35 -15.75 3.85
CA TYR A 83 5.13 -16.65 4.74
C TYR A 83 4.37 -17.91 5.20
N GLY A 84 3.56 -18.47 4.30
CA GLY A 84 3.09 -19.86 4.34
C GLY A 84 2.11 -20.09 3.21
N ARG A 85 2.36 -20.89 2.16
CA ARG A 85 3.08 -22.18 1.98
C ARG A 85 2.94 -22.56 0.47
N PRO A 86 3.48 -23.67 -0.09
CA PRO A 86 4.64 -24.52 0.24
C PRO A 86 5.55 -24.78 -1.01
N GLY A 87 6.85 -24.48 -0.96
CA GLY A 87 7.74 -24.65 -2.14
C GLY A 87 9.14 -25.20 -1.91
N LYS A 88 9.56 -25.43 -0.66
CA LYS A 88 10.80 -26.15 -0.35
C LYS A 88 10.43 -27.41 0.41
N ARG A 89 10.11 -28.49 -0.33
CA ARG A 89 10.44 -29.81 0.23
C ARG A 89 11.97 -29.82 0.33
N PRO A 90 12.59 -30.25 1.45
CA PRO A 90 13.97 -30.67 1.38
C PRO A 90 14.01 -31.74 0.30
N VAL A 91 14.71 -31.47 -0.79
CA VAL A 91 15.06 -32.52 -1.74
C VAL A 91 16.02 -33.42 -0.98
N ASP A 92 15.58 -34.66 -0.85
CA ASP A 92 16.28 -35.86 -0.43
C ASP A 92 17.80 -35.70 -0.27
N ALA A 93 18.27 -35.93 0.95
CA ALA A 93 19.67 -36.19 1.21
C ALA A 93 19.97 -37.64 0.78
N PRO A 94 20.92 -37.88 -0.14
CA PRO A 94 21.65 -39.15 -0.16
C PRO A 94 22.70 -39.23 0.95
#